data_AF-A0A168DWM0-F1
#
_entry.id   AF-A0A168DWM0-F1
#
_cell.length_a   1.000
_cell.length_b   1.000
_cell.length_c   1.000
_cell.angle_alpha   90.00
_cell.angle_beta   90.00
_cell.angle_gamma   90.00
#
_symmetry.space_group_name_H-M   'P 1'
#
loop_
_entity.id
_entity.type
_entity.pdbx_description
1 polymer ?
#
loop_
_entity_poly.entity_id
_entity_poly.type
_entity_poly.pdbx_seq_one_letter_code
_entity_poly.pdbx_strand_id
1 'polypeptide(L)'
;MAASNTPELGTPKAASFRKLGFTFSFTYDSHSVSHGTMLQWDKGWDIPDAIGRDPCRMLQNAIDRQKLRVRVTALTNDSVGTNAAYVEDRARIEKLPPLKESYRSEDSVMVINTEWGAWFDTTPSALPGCIYDHILDRESPTPGQQLFEKRTSGLYLGELARLVIVDLIASKVLQMTLKLGSPLETAYHVSASFLSLLATSFDEPKARDWQTVKIEISKALHVDNISMKDAQILVQLGAAIVKRAAQLAGATIAAVIIHSERLETIFQRPNPSASSNWRRWRNWATFSTTICCGGRGHRDDNAPALDSDSTLDAAAGYIEIGIDGSLFEYYPGFEEEVRRALRAVPRIGVEGETRVKIGLAKDGSSLGAALIAQSVP
;
A
#
# COMPACT_ATOMS: atom_id res chain seq x y z
N MET A 1 -0.25 42.62 61.41
CA MET A 1 -0.44 41.21 61.04
C MET A 1 -0.69 41.16 59.55
N ALA A 2 0.33 40.80 58.76
CA ALA A 2 0.20 40.61 57.32
C ALA A 2 -0.11 39.14 57.08
N ALA A 3 -1.28 38.84 56.50
CA ALA A 3 -1.61 37.50 56.04
C ALA A 3 -0.92 37.26 54.69
N SER A 4 -0.08 36.22 54.63
CA SER A 4 0.67 35.81 53.46
C SER A 4 -0.25 35.18 52.41
N ASN A 5 -0.33 35.78 51.23
CA ASN A 5 -0.83 35.11 50.02
C ASN A 5 0.27 34.18 49.49
N THR A 6 0.21 32.90 49.82
CA THR A 6 0.92 31.84 49.08
C THR A 6 0.06 31.41 47.90
N PRO A 7 0.51 31.55 46.65
CA PRO A 7 -0.17 30.94 45.52
C PRO A 7 -0.02 29.42 45.62
N GLU A 8 -1.12 28.68 45.54
CA GLU A 8 -1.08 27.23 45.39
C GLU A 8 -0.25 26.89 44.14
N LEU A 9 0.90 26.24 44.36
CA LEU A 9 1.67 25.62 43.29
C LEU A 9 0.77 24.54 42.66
N GLY A 10 0.24 24.83 41.47
CA GLY A 10 -0.39 23.83 40.63
C GLY A 10 0.56 22.64 40.49
N THR A 11 0.04 21.44 40.74
CA THR A 11 0.75 20.19 40.46
C THR A 11 1.29 20.25 39.02
N PRO A 12 2.58 19.93 38.78
CA PRO A 12 3.08 19.91 37.41
C PRO A 12 2.26 18.91 36.62
N LYS A 13 1.57 19.36 35.54
CA LYS A 13 1.01 18.43 34.56
C LYS A 13 2.12 17.46 34.20
N ALA A 14 1.95 16.18 34.55
CA ALA A 14 2.90 15.13 34.20
C ALA A 14 3.19 15.26 32.71
N ALA A 15 4.41 15.69 32.38
CA ALA A 15 4.67 16.15 31.04
C ALA A 15 4.52 14.97 30.06
N SER A 16 3.54 15.07 29.16
CA SER A 16 3.08 13.92 28.38
C SER A 16 4.15 13.48 27.38
N PHE A 17 4.26 12.17 27.17
CA PHE A 17 5.08 11.61 26.11
C PHE A 17 4.37 11.81 24.77
N ARG A 18 5.12 12.05 23.70
CA ARG A 18 4.58 11.96 22.33
C ARG A 18 4.46 10.48 21.97
N LYS A 19 3.27 10.07 21.52
CA LYS A 19 3.01 8.72 21.01
C LYS A 19 3.59 8.59 19.59
N LEU A 20 4.26 7.48 19.31
CA LEU A 20 4.88 7.17 18.02
C LEU A 20 4.32 5.86 17.50
N GLY A 21 3.78 5.90 16.28
CA GLY A 21 3.52 4.71 15.49
C GLY A 21 4.77 4.36 14.70
N PHE A 22 5.20 3.11 14.82
CA PHE A 22 6.39 2.60 14.17
C PHE A 22 5.97 1.67 13.03
N THR A 23 6.03 2.19 11.81
CA THR A 23 5.92 1.37 10.62
C THR A 23 7.21 0.58 10.42
N PHE A 24 7.10 -0.73 10.58
CA PHE A 24 8.19 -1.69 10.45
C PHE A 24 7.87 -2.65 9.30
N SER A 25 8.47 -2.38 8.15
CA SER A 25 8.21 -3.06 6.88
C SER A 25 8.93 -4.39 6.75
N PHE A 26 8.80 -5.28 7.72
CA PHE A 26 9.38 -6.63 7.69
C PHE A 26 8.39 -7.63 8.31
N THR A 27 8.59 -8.92 8.07
CA THR A 27 7.72 -9.94 8.67
C THR A 27 7.95 -10.05 10.19
N TYR A 28 6.88 -9.89 10.97
CA TYR A 28 6.90 -10.08 12.42
C TYR A 28 5.63 -10.79 12.89
N ASP A 29 5.74 -11.56 13.97
CA ASP A 29 4.60 -12.10 14.71
C ASP A 29 4.08 -11.03 15.67
N SER A 30 2.82 -10.60 15.50
CA SER A 30 2.24 -9.52 16.29
C SER A 30 1.62 -10.05 17.58
N HIS A 31 2.14 -9.62 18.73
CA HIS A 31 1.65 -10.04 20.05
C HIS A 31 0.68 -9.02 20.66
N SER A 32 0.84 -7.74 20.30
CA SER A 32 -0.04 -6.64 20.67
C SER A 32 0.13 -5.49 19.69
N VAL A 33 -0.70 -4.43 19.82
CA VAL A 33 -0.56 -3.23 18.99
C VAL A 33 0.84 -2.61 19.01
N SER A 34 1.63 -2.79 20.08
CA SER A 34 2.96 -2.18 20.26
C SER A 34 4.09 -3.18 20.47
N HIS A 35 3.84 -4.48 20.26
CA HIS A 35 4.84 -5.53 20.46
C HIS A 35 4.69 -6.59 19.38
N GLY A 36 5.82 -7.03 18.84
CA GLY A 36 5.89 -8.18 17.96
C GLY A 36 7.26 -8.84 18.03
N THR A 37 7.39 -10.02 17.45
CA THR A 37 8.65 -10.73 17.33
C THR A 37 9.07 -10.75 15.88
N MET A 38 10.22 -10.16 15.58
CA MET A 38 10.78 -10.21 14.23
C MET A 38 11.09 -11.65 13.82
N LEU A 39 10.58 -12.08 12.66
CA LEU A 39 10.75 -13.46 12.20
C LEU A 39 11.96 -13.63 11.28
N GLN A 40 12.12 -12.74 10.30
CA GLN A 40 13.20 -12.79 9.33
C GLN A 40 13.46 -11.42 8.71
N TRP A 41 14.67 -11.20 8.22
CA TRP A 41 14.98 -10.08 7.34
C TRP A 41 14.62 -10.44 5.89
N ASP A 42 14.21 -9.42 5.14
CA ASP A 42 14.02 -9.46 3.70
C ASP A 42 14.73 -8.25 3.07
N LYS A 43 14.53 -8.03 1.75
CA LYS A 43 15.01 -6.82 1.04
C LYS A 43 16.53 -6.58 1.14
N GLY A 44 17.31 -7.64 1.28
CA GLY A 44 18.77 -7.57 1.36
C GLY A 44 19.34 -7.12 2.71
N TRP A 45 18.51 -6.98 3.74
CA TRP A 45 18.98 -6.75 5.11
C TRP A 45 19.44 -8.05 5.76
N ASP A 46 20.49 -7.96 6.59
CA ASP A 46 21.00 -9.09 7.39
C ASP A 46 21.60 -8.57 8.70
N ILE A 47 20.75 -8.42 9.73
CA ILE A 47 21.16 -8.02 11.07
C ILE A 47 20.80 -9.16 12.04
N PRO A 48 21.70 -10.14 12.26
CA PRO A 48 21.40 -11.35 13.03
C PRO A 48 20.87 -11.06 14.44
N ASP A 49 21.42 -10.03 15.08
CA ASP A 49 21.06 -9.62 16.45
C ASP A 49 19.64 -9.08 16.61
N ALA A 50 18.90 -8.86 15.51
CA ALA A 50 17.52 -8.38 15.53
C ALA A 50 16.48 -9.50 15.40
N ILE A 51 16.86 -10.65 14.82
CA ILE A 51 15.94 -11.78 14.61
C ILE A 51 15.48 -12.33 15.97
N GLY A 52 14.19 -12.62 16.10
CA GLY A 52 13.59 -13.10 17.35
C GLY A 52 13.43 -12.02 18.43
N ARG A 53 13.71 -10.75 18.13
CA ARG A 53 13.54 -9.64 19.07
C ARG A 53 12.37 -8.74 18.69
N ASP A 54 11.98 -7.93 19.67
CA ASP A 54 10.91 -6.95 19.51
C ASP A 54 11.44 -5.63 18.92
N PRO A 55 11.03 -5.26 17.70
CA PRO A 55 11.49 -4.06 17.03
C PRO A 55 11.03 -2.78 17.76
N CYS A 56 9.84 -2.75 18.35
CA CYS A 56 9.37 -1.63 19.17
C CYS A 56 10.22 -1.47 20.41
N ARG A 57 10.58 -2.58 21.08
CA ARG A 57 11.45 -2.52 22.26
C ARG A 57 12.86 -2.08 21.90
N MET A 58 13.40 -2.55 20.78
CA MET A 58 14.70 -2.11 20.27
C MET A 58 14.71 -0.61 19.99
N LEU A 59 13.68 -0.10 19.32
CA LEU A 59 13.52 1.33 19.04
C LEU A 59 13.32 2.15 20.32
N GLN A 60 12.46 1.70 21.23
CA GLN A 60 12.22 2.38 22.50
C GLN A 60 13.50 2.48 23.33
N ASN A 61 14.30 1.41 23.41
CA ASN A 61 15.59 1.45 24.09
C ASN A 61 16.54 2.49 23.48
N ALA A 62 16.54 2.64 22.14
CA ALA A 62 17.35 3.65 21.46
C ALA A 62 16.85 5.07 21.78
N ILE A 63 15.54 5.30 21.76
CA ILE A 63 14.88 6.57 22.12
C ILE A 63 15.20 6.96 23.58
N ASP A 64 15.13 6.00 24.50
CA ASP A 64 15.37 6.22 25.93
C ASP A 64 16.84 6.57 26.20
N ARG A 65 17.79 5.94 25.50
CA ARG A 65 19.22 6.30 25.57
C ARG A 65 19.47 7.75 25.14
N GLN A 66 18.71 8.24 24.16
CA GLN A 66 18.75 9.64 23.71
C GLN A 66 17.94 10.58 24.63
N LYS A 67 17.29 10.06 25.68
CA LYS A 67 16.46 10.81 26.62
C LYS A 67 15.34 11.60 25.93
N LEU A 68 14.84 11.09 24.81
CA LEU A 68 13.76 11.70 24.04
C LEU A 68 12.40 11.40 24.69
N ARG A 69 11.50 12.37 24.68
CA ARG A 69 10.16 12.26 25.28
C ARG A 69 9.15 11.60 24.33
N VAL A 70 9.53 10.44 23.79
CA VAL A 70 8.76 9.72 22.78
C VAL A 70 8.49 8.30 23.28
N ARG A 71 7.29 7.78 23.03
CA ARG A 71 6.90 6.41 23.35
C ARG A 71 6.40 5.72 22.09
N VAL A 72 6.99 4.57 21.77
CA VAL A 72 6.50 3.68 20.73
C VAL A 72 5.21 3.03 21.25
N THR A 73 4.07 3.36 20.63
CA THR A 73 2.74 2.89 21.06
C THR A 73 2.03 2.06 20.01
N ALA A 74 2.53 2.03 18.78
CA ALA A 74 2.02 1.14 17.75
C ALA A 74 3.17 0.58 16.90
N LEU A 75 3.04 -0.69 16.52
CA LEU A 75 3.82 -1.38 15.51
C LEU A 75 2.89 -1.62 14.32
N THR A 76 3.22 -1.02 13.19
CA THR A 76 2.46 -1.14 11.95
C THR A 76 3.32 -1.75 10.87
N ASN A 77 2.69 -2.34 9.86
CA ASN A 77 3.39 -2.87 8.70
C ASN A 77 3.18 -1.92 7.51
N ASP A 78 4.16 -1.87 6.64
CA ASP A 78 4.08 -1.34 5.28
C ASP A 78 4.91 -2.25 4.38
N SER A 79 4.63 -2.30 3.08
CA SER A 79 5.41 -3.08 2.14
C SER A 79 6.15 -2.20 1.14
N VAL A 80 7.42 -2.53 0.94
CA VAL A 80 8.25 -1.96 -0.13
C VAL A 80 7.92 -2.60 -1.48
N GLY A 81 7.30 -3.78 -1.48
CA GLY A 81 6.90 -4.52 -2.67
C GLY A 81 5.39 -4.46 -2.90
N THR A 82 4.65 -5.44 -2.39
CA THR A 82 3.17 -5.42 -2.43
C THR A 82 2.58 -5.99 -1.15
N ASN A 83 1.59 -5.29 -0.57
CA ASN A 83 0.81 -5.80 0.55
C ASN A 83 -0.61 -5.21 0.52
N ALA A 84 -1.51 -5.85 1.24
CA ALA A 84 -2.83 -5.33 1.53
C ALA A 84 -3.19 -5.58 2.99
N ALA A 85 -3.96 -4.65 3.53
CA ALA A 85 -4.66 -4.84 4.79
C ALA A 85 -6.14 -4.60 4.59
N TYR A 86 -6.97 -5.31 5.36
CA TYR A 86 -8.41 -5.09 5.38
C TYR A 86 -8.95 -5.30 6.79
N VAL A 87 -10.16 -4.80 7.04
CA VAL A 87 -10.83 -4.96 8.34
C VAL A 87 -11.77 -6.18 8.27
N GLU A 88 -11.57 -7.13 9.15
CA GLU A 88 -12.38 -8.35 9.27
C GLU A 88 -13.16 -8.35 10.58
N ASP A 89 -14.31 -9.01 10.57
CA ASP A 89 -15.03 -9.35 11.80
C ASP A 89 -14.19 -10.35 12.61
N ARG A 90 -13.91 -9.99 13.86
CA ARG A 90 -13.09 -10.80 14.76
C ARG A 90 -13.66 -12.19 14.99
N ALA A 91 -14.99 -12.36 14.87
CA ALA A 91 -15.68 -13.63 14.98
C ALA A 91 -15.44 -14.56 13.77
N ARG A 92 -15.08 -14.02 12.60
CA ARG A 92 -14.77 -14.78 11.37
C ARG A 92 -13.30 -15.25 11.32
N ILE A 93 -12.46 -14.84 12.27
CA ILE A 93 -11.03 -15.22 12.32
C ILE A 93 -10.84 -16.49 13.14
N GLU A 94 -10.96 -17.64 12.49
CA GLU A 94 -10.87 -18.98 13.12
C GLU A 94 -9.51 -19.28 13.77
N LYS A 95 -8.43 -18.64 13.30
CA LYS A 95 -7.06 -18.88 13.79
C LYS A 95 -6.82 -18.33 15.20
N LEU A 96 -7.67 -17.43 15.67
CA LEU A 96 -7.48 -16.77 16.96
C LEU A 96 -8.27 -17.48 18.06
N PRO A 97 -7.74 -17.55 19.29
CA PRO A 97 -8.45 -18.15 20.40
C PRO A 97 -9.76 -17.37 20.70
N PRO A 98 -10.75 -18.04 21.32
CA PRO A 98 -11.97 -17.38 21.77
C PRO A 98 -11.62 -16.18 22.67
N LEU A 99 -12.22 -15.03 22.38
CA LEU A 99 -12.08 -13.85 23.23
C LEU A 99 -12.59 -14.16 24.64
N LYS A 100 -11.88 -13.67 25.67
CA LYS A 100 -12.47 -13.57 27.01
C LYS A 100 -13.72 -12.70 26.92
N GLU A 101 -14.76 -13.06 27.65
CA GLU A 101 -16.08 -12.39 27.63
C GLU A 101 -15.99 -10.86 27.76
N SER A 102 -15.02 -10.36 28.53
CA SER A 102 -14.76 -8.93 28.72
C SER A 102 -14.32 -8.15 27.48
N TYR A 103 -13.89 -8.84 26.41
CA TYR A 103 -13.46 -8.24 25.14
C TYR A 103 -14.39 -8.58 23.97
N ARG A 104 -15.48 -9.30 24.22
CA ARG A 104 -16.51 -9.60 23.22
C ARG A 104 -17.47 -8.41 23.11
N SER A 105 -17.24 -7.54 22.13
CA SER A 105 -18.33 -6.73 21.57
C SER A 105 -18.82 -7.42 20.30
N GLU A 106 -20.14 -7.41 20.04
CA GLU A 106 -20.71 -7.91 18.79
C GLU A 106 -20.11 -7.20 17.56
N ASP A 107 -19.64 -5.96 17.72
CA ASP A 107 -18.97 -5.17 16.68
C ASP A 107 -17.42 -5.25 16.73
N SER A 108 -16.86 -6.32 17.29
CA SER A 108 -15.39 -6.46 17.39
C SER A 108 -14.77 -6.71 16.03
N VAL A 109 -13.94 -5.78 15.56
CA VAL A 109 -13.22 -5.90 14.29
C VAL A 109 -11.71 -5.96 14.50
N MET A 110 -11.00 -6.52 13.53
CA MET A 110 -9.54 -6.57 13.51
C MET A 110 -9.02 -6.22 12.13
N VAL A 111 -7.97 -5.40 12.08
CA VAL A 111 -7.21 -5.18 10.86
C VAL A 111 -6.35 -6.41 10.60
N ILE A 112 -6.57 -7.06 9.46
CA ILE A 112 -5.75 -8.15 8.95
C ILE A 112 -4.69 -7.57 8.05
N ASN A 113 -3.43 -7.77 8.42
CA ASN A 113 -2.31 -7.69 7.50
C ASN A 113 -2.24 -9.01 6.73
N THR A 114 -2.40 -8.97 5.41
CA THR A 114 -2.51 -10.18 4.59
C THR A 114 -1.15 -10.78 4.20
N GLU A 115 -0.08 -9.97 4.22
CA GLU A 115 1.25 -10.33 3.68
C GLU A 115 1.14 -11.02 2.33
N TRP A 116 0.30 -10.49 1.43
CA TRP A 116 -0.13 -11.22 0.24
C TRP A 116 0.95 -11.50 -0.79
N GLY A 117 2.14 -10.92 -0.62
CA GLY A 117 3.32 -11.17 -1.43
C GLY A 117 3.70 -12.66 -1.43
N ALA A 118 3.41 -13.37 -0.34
CA ALA A 118 3.73 -14.78 -0.13
C ALA A 118 2.59 -15.76 -0.42
N TRP A 119 1.39 -15.30 -0.84
CA TRP A 119 0.18 -16.15 -0.93
C TRP A 119 0.36 -17.41 -1.78
N PHE A 120 1.22 -17.35 -2.80
CA PHE A 120 1.43 -18.43 -3.76
C PHE A 120 2.71 -19.23 -3.53
N ASP A 121 3.47 -18.96 -2.46
CA ASP A 121 4.75 -19.63 -2.19
C ASP A 121 4.58 -21.14 -1.99
N THR A 122 3.47 -21.56 -1.38
CA THR A 122 3.10 -22.98 -1.19
C THR A 122 2.28 -23.55 -2.34
N THR A 123 1.77 -22.71 -3.24
CA THR A 123 0.96 -23.11 -4.41
C THR A 123 1.40 -22.41 -5.70
N PRO A 124 2.67 -22.54 -6.14
CA PRO A 124 3.20 -21.75 -7.26
C PRO A 124 2.45 -21.99 -8.58
N SER A 125 1.84 -23.17 -8.76
CA SER A 125 1.07 -23.53 -9.96
C SER A 125 -0.21 -22.71 -10.15
N ALA A 126 -0.74 -22.09 -9.09
CA ALA A 126 -1.91 -21.23 -9.17
C ALA A 126 -1.57 -19.79 -9.63
N LEU A 127 -0.27 -19.44 -9.67
CA LEU A 127 0.20 -18.12 -10.06
C LEU A 127 0.77 -18.16 -11.49
N PRO A 128 0.10 -17.54 -12.48
CA PRO A 128 0.59 -17.52 -13.85
C PRO A 128 1.99 -16.92 -13.94
N GLY A 129 2.86 -17.53 -14.74
CA GLY A 129 4.21 -17.05 -14.95
C GLY A 129 4.78 -17.47 -16.29
N CYS A 130 5.93 -16.90 -16.62
CA CYS A 130 6.74 -17.26 -17.77
C CYS A 130 8.15 -17.67 -17.33
N ILE A 131 8.97 -18.08 -18.30
CA ILE A 131 10.37 -18.47 -18.05
C ILE A 131 11.16 -17.38 -17.31
N TYR A 132 10.86 -16.10 -17.56
CA TYR A 132 11.56 -14.98 -16.94
C TYR A 132 11.18 -14.79 -15.47
N ASP A 133 9.94 -15.13 -15.07
CA ASP A 133 9.57 -15.13 -13.65
C ASP A 133 10.33 -16.23 -12.89
N HIS A 134 10.55 -17.39 -13.52
CA HIS A 134 11.34 -18.48 -12.94
C HIS A 134 12.83 -18.13 -12.81
N ILE A 135 13.40 -17.45 -13.81
CA ILE A 135 14.79 -16.96 -13.75
C ILE A 135 14.92 -15.91 -12.64
N LEU A 136 14.02 -14.92 -12.61
CA LEU A 136 13.99 -13.88 -11.60
C LEU A 136 13.88 -14.46 -10.19
N ASP A 137 12.97 -15.41 -9.97
CA ASP A 137 12.82 -16.08 -8.68
C ASP A 137 14.09 -16.84 -8.27
N ARG A 138 14.64 -17.66 -9.17
CA ARG A 138 15.85 -18.45 -8.93
C ARG A 138 17.06 -17.58 -8.59
N GLU A 139 17.19 -16.42 -9.23
CA GLU A 139 18.33 -15.50 -9.05
C GLU A 139 18.10 -14.45 -7.97
N SER A 140 16.89 -14.41 -7.38
CA SER A 140 16.60 -13.55 -6.25
C SER A 140 17.31 -14.02 -4.97
N PRO A 141 17.49 -13.14 -3.96
CA PRO A 141 18.03 -13.53 -2.66
C PRO A 141 17.19 -14.58 -1.92
N THR A 142 15.90 -14.71 -2.26
CA THR A 142 14.95 -15.59 -1.58
C THR A 142 14.17 -16.46 -2.59
N PRO A 143 14.81 -17.43 -3.27
CA PRO A 143 14.13 -18.29 -4.25
C PRO A 143 12.95 -19.06 -3.63
N GLY A 144 11.83 -19.14 -4.34
CA GLY A 144 10.61 -19.81 -3.89
C GLY A 144 9.77 -19.01 -2.89
N GLN A 145 10.19 -17.81 -2.52
CA GLN A 145 9.47 -16.92 -1.59
C GLN A 145 8.98 -15.66 -2.28
N GLN A 146 7.94 -15.02 -1.74
CA GLN A 146 7.39 -13.76 -2.23
C GLN A 146 6.98 -13.82 -3.72
N LEU A 147 6.47 -14.98 -4.16
CA LEU A 147 6.23 -15.25 -5.58
C LEU A 147 5.20 -14.30 -6.21
N PHE A 148 4.22 -13.85 -5.43
CA PHE A 148 3.24 -12.86 -5.89
C PHE A 148 3.88 -11.48 -6.03
N GLU A 149 4.64 -11.06 -5.03
CA GLU A 149 5.33 -9.77 -5.02
C GLU A 149 6.31 -9.62 -6.19
N LYS A 150 7.02 -10.70 -6.51
CA LYS A 150 7.93 -10.78 -7.67
C LYS A 150 7.23 -10.53 -9.00
N ARG A 151 5.91 -10.77 -9.08
CA ARG A 151 5.12 -10.60 -10.31
C ARG A 151 4.32 -9.32 -10.38
N THR A 152 4.20 -8.57 -9.29
CA THR A 152 3.33 -7.39 -9.22
C THR A 152 4.01 -6.10 -8.75
N SER A 153 5.09 -6.18 -7.96
CA SER A 153 5.69 -4.98 -7.37
C SER A 153 6.77 -4.32 -8.22
N GLY A 154 6.88 -3.00 -8.10
CA GLY A 154 7.86 -2.19 -8.83
C GLY A 154 9.32 -2.55 -8.56
N LEU A 155 9.61 -3.24 -7.45
CA LEU A 155 10.94 -3.77 -7.13
C LEU A 155 11.41 -4.81 -8.17
N TYR A 156 10.50 -5.64 -8.69
CA TYR A 156 10.85 -6.78 -9.55
C TYR A 156 10.45 -6.58 -11.02
N LEU A 157 9.44 -5.74 -11.32
CA LEU A 157 8.99 -5.57 -12.71
C LEU A 157 10.08 -4.98 -13.63
N GLY A 158 10.94 -4.11 -13.10
CA GLY A 158 12.07 -3.57 -13.85
C GLY A 158 13.13 -4.64 -14.15
N GLU A 159 13.42 -5.51 -13.19
CA GLU A 159 14.33 -6.64 -13.38
C GLU A 159 13.77 -7.68 -14.37
N LEU A 160 12.46 -7.95 -14.29
CA LEU A 160 11.79 -8.80 -15.27
C LEU A 160 11.95 -8.24 -16.69
N ALA A 161 11.79 -6.93 -16.86
CA ALA A 161 12.03 -6.28 -18.15
C ALA A 161 13.50 -6.42 -18.58
N ARG A 162 14.46 -6.21 -17.67
CA ARG A 162 15.89 -6.38 -17.94
C ARG A 162 16.21 -7.78 -18.47
N LEU A 163 15.72 -8.82 -17.80
CA LEU A 163 15.95 -10.22 -18.19
C LEU A 163 15.44 -10.51 -19.61
N VAL A 164 14.24 -10.04 -19.94
CA VAL A 164 13.67 -10.19 -21.29
C VAL A 164 14.49 -9.40 -22.32
N ILE A 165 14.89 -8.17 -22.00
CA ILE A 165 15.66 -7.32 -22.92
C ILE A 165 17.01 -7.95 -23.24
N VAL A 166 17.73 -8.44 -22.23
CA VAL A 166 19.03 -9.11 -22.40
C VAL A 166 18.89 -10.34 -23.29
N ASP A 167 17.86 -11.17 -23.08
CA ASP A 167 17.61 -12.35 -23.91
C ASP A 167 17.28 -11.98 -25.37
N LEU A 168 16.48 -10.93 -25.58
CA LEU A 168 16.14 -10.46 -26.92
C LEU A 168 17.33 -9.85 -27.66
N ILE A 169 18.28 -9.20 -26.97
CA ILE A 169 19.55 -8.75 -27.55
C ILE A 169 20.41 -9.97 -27.92
N ALA A 170 20.57 -10.94 -27.00
CA ALA A 170 21.38 -12.13 -27.23
C ALA A 170 20.85 -12.96 -28.43
N SER A 171 19.53 -13.01 -28.57
CA SER A 171 18.82 -13.65 -29.67
C SER A 171 18.79 -12.84 -30.97
N LYS A 172 19.43 -11.66 -31.01
CA LYS A 172 19.46 -10.73 -32.16
C LYS A 172 18.07 -10.27 -32.63
N VAL A 173 17.08 -10.32 -31.75
CA VAL A 173 15.74 -9.78 -32.01
C VAL A 173 15.76 -8.26 -31.85
N LEU A 174 16.42 -7.78 -30.79
CA LEU A 174 16.75 -6.36 -30.62
C LEU A 174 18.11 -6.07 -31.26
N GLN A 175 18.18 -5.01 -32.05
CA GLN A 175 19.38 -4.63 -32.80
C GLN A 175 20.21 -3.54 -32.11
N MET A 176 19.69 -2.98 -31.02
CA MET A 176 20.36 -1.97 -30.22
C MET A 176 21.67 -2.50 -29.60
N THR A 177 22.64 -1.61 -29.41
CA THR A 177 23.96 -1.94 -28.87
C THR A 177 24.18 -1.30 -27.51
N LEU A 178 24.70 -2.07 -26.57
CA LEU A 178 24.99 -1.63 -25.20
C LEU A 178 26.15 -0.62 -25.20
N LYS A 179 26.00 0.48 -24.44
CA LYS A 179 27.13 1.33 -24.02
C LYS A 179 27.78 0.75 -22.78
N LEU A 180 29.04 1.13 -22.56
CA LEU A 180 29.74 0.83 -21.31
C LEU A 180 28.95 1.36 -20.10
N GLY A 181 28.70 0.50 -19.11
CA GLY A 181 27.96 0.87 -17.91
C GLY A 181 26.45 0.91 -18.14
N SER A 182 25.94 0.03 -19.01
CA SER A 182 24.51 -0.08 -19.22
C SER A 182 23.84 -0.74 -18.01
N PRO A 183 22.69 -0.23 -17.52
CA PRO A 183 21.93 -0.91 -16.46
C PRO A 183 21.43 -2.30 -16.86
N LEU A 184 21.52 -2.68 -18.15
CA LEU A 184 21.21 -4.04 -18.60
C LEU A 184 22.26 -5.07 -18.16
N GLU A 185 23.50 -4.63 -17.90
CA GLU A 185 24.63 -5.50 -17.52
C GLU A 185 24.52 -5.99 -16.07
N THR A 186 23.80 -5.25 -15.21
CA THR A 186 23.74 -5.53 -13.77
C THR A 186 22.29 -5.77 -13.33
N ALA A 187 22.08 -6.85 -12.57
CA ALA A 187 20.77 -7.17 -12.02
C ALA A 187 20.20 -5.99 -11.19
N TYR A 188 18.88 -5.80 -11.27
CA TYR A 188 18.10 -4.79 -10.54
C TYR A 188 18.46 -3.32 -10.84
N HIS A 189 19.27 -3.04 -11.87
CA HIS A 189 19.61 -1.66 -12.26
C HIS A 189 18.59 -1.02 -13.21
N VAL A 190 17.69 -1.82 -13.79
CA VAL A 190 16.51 -1.31 -14.49
C VAL A 190 15.36 -1.24 -13.49
N SER A 191 14.93 -0.03 -13.14
CA SER A 191 13.80 0.18 -12.22
C SER A 191 12.46 0.20 -12.94
N ALA A 192 11.36 0.01 -12.20
CA ALA A 192 10.01 0.09 -12.77
C ALA A 192 9.65 1.46 -13.37
N SER A 193 10.37 2.54 -13.05
CA SER A 193 10.14 3.85 -13.69
C SER A 193 10.40 3.80 -15.20
N PHE A 194 11.25 2.88 -15.67
CA PHE A 194 11.44 2.63 -17.10
C PHE A 194 10.14 2.16 -17.77
N LEU A 195 9.33 1.36 -17.07
CA LEU A 195 8.03 0.89 -17.58
C LEU A 195 7.04 2.05 -17.68
N SER A 196 7.01 2.94 -16.69
CA SER A 196 6.19 4.16 -16.74
C SER A 196 6.63 5.10 -17.86
N LEU A 197 7.94 5.25 -18.09
CA LEU A 197 8.50 6.03 -19.21
C LEU A 197 8.10 5.47 -20.58
N LEU A 198 8.08 4.14 -20.72
CA LEU A 198 7.57 3.50 -21.93
C LEU A 198 6.07 3.75 -22.11
N ALA A 199 5.32 3.80 -21.00
CA ALA A 199 3.87 3.99 -20.96
C ALA A 199 3.41 5.43 -21.22
N THR A 200 4.10 6.45 -20.70
CA THR A 200 3.79 7.87 -21.01
C THR A 200 3.91 8.18 -22.49
N SER A 201 4.74 7.41 -23.20
CA SER A 201 4.84 7.46 -24.66
C SER A 201 3.61 6.91 -25.39
N PHE A 202 2.53 6.49 -24.69
CA PHE A 202 1.28 5.97 -25.28
C PHE A 202 0.09 6.94 -25.21
N ASP A 203 0.12 7.99 -24.40
CA ASP A 203 -1.08 8.81 -24.14
C ASP A 203 -1.60 9.57 -25.39
N GLU A 204 -0.83 9.61 -26.48
CA GLU A 204 -1.30 10.11 -27.79
C GLU A 204 -0.92 9.20 -28.98
N PRO A 205 -1.75 8.20 -29.32
CA PRO A 205 -1.50 7.29 -30.44
C PRO A 205 -1.43 7.97 -31.81
N LYS A 206 -2.01 9.17 -31.95
CA LYS A 206 -2.19 9.85 -33.25
C LYS A 206 -0.96 10.62 -33.74
N ALA A 207 0.07 10.79 -32.92
CA ALA A 207 1.36 11.34 -33.35
C ALA A 207 2.49 10.85 -32.43
N ARG A 208 2.72 9.53 -32.40
CA ARG A 208 3.80 8.99 -31.57
C ARG A 208 5.15 9.48 -32.09
N ASP A 209 5.78 10.36 -31.33
CA ASP A 209 7.14 10.81 -31.61
C ASP A 209 8.15 9.71 -31.27
N TRP A 210 8.35 8.80 -32.23
CA TRP A 210 9.32 7.72 -32.12
C TRP A 210 10.75 8.22 -31.93
N GLN A 211 11.07 9.47 -32.30
CA GLN A 211 12.39 10.03 -32.06
C GLN A 211 12.59 10.29 -30.56
N THR A 212 11.62 10.93 -29.92
CA THR A 212 11.63 11.14 -28.47
C THR A 212 11.66 9.82 -27.71
N VAL A 213 10.84 8.83 -28.09
CA VAL A 213 10.84 7.49 -27.46
C VAL A 213 12.23 6.84 -27.51
N LYS A 214 12.89 6.88 -28.67
CA LYS A 214 14.24 6.33 -28.83
C LYS A 214 15.26 7.07 -27.97
N ILE A 215 15.18 8.40 -27.90
CA ILE A 215 16.06 9.20 -27.04
C ILE A 215 15.91 8.80 -25.58
N GLU A 216 14.67 8.66 -25.11
CA GLU A 216 14.39 8.29 -23.72
C GLU A 216 14.82 6.84 -23.41
N ILE A 217 14.62 5.89 -24.34
CA ILE A 217 15.15 4.53 -24.20
C ILE A 217 16.69 4.54 -24.18
N SER A 218 17.33 5.31 -25.07
CA SER A 218 18.79 5.43 -25.13
C SER A 218 19.36 5.96 -23.82
N LYS A 219 18.71 6.97 -23.23
CA LYS A 219 19.06 7.54 -21.92
C LYS A 219 18.83 6.55 -20.79
N ALA A 220 17.66 5.90 -20.74
CA ALA A 220 17.30 5.03 -19.63
C ALA A 220 18.12 3.73 -19.59
N LEU A 221 18.45 3.15 -20.75
CA LEU A 221 19.15 1.87 -20.86
C LEU A 221 20.62 2.01 -21.25
N HIS A 222 21.12 3.21 -21.51
CA HIS A 222 22.46 3.47 -22.07
C HIS A 222 22.74 2.58 -23.30
N VAL A 223 21.91 2.70 -24.34
CA VAL A 223 22.04 1.93 -25.59
C VAL A 223 22.09 2.85 -26.81
N ASP A 224 22.75 2.38 -27.88
CA ASP A 224 22.82 3.02 -29.19
C ASP A 224 22.10 2.18 -30.27
N ASN A 225 22.01 2.74 -31.48
CA ASN A 225 21.49 2.06 -32.68
C ASN A 225 20.05 1.53 -32.54
N ILE A 226 19.21 2.22 -31.77
CA ILE A 226 17.82 1.82 -31.52
C ILE A 226 16.99 1.99 -32.81
N SER A 227 16.59 0.86 -33.40
CA SER A 227 15.68 0.85 -34.54
C SER A 227 14.25 1.21 -34.11
N MET A 228 13.38 1.55 -35.06
CA MET A 228 11.95 1.78 -34.73
C MET A 228 11.30 0.49 -34.22
N LYS A 229 11.73 -0.67 -34.73
CA LYS A 229 11.25 -1.98 -34.30
C LYS A 229 11.66 -2.28 -32.86
N ASP A 230 12.89 -1.94 -32.47
CA ASP A 230 13.35 -2.11 -31.07
C ASP A 230 12.47 -1.30 -30.12
N ALA A 231 12.23 -0.03 -30.43
CA ALA A 231 11.37 0.83 -29.63
C ALA A 231 9.96 0.26 -29.50
N GLN A 232 9.36 -0.24 -30.59
CA GLN A 232 8.04 -0.88 -30.59
C GLN A 232 7.99 -2.13 -29.70
N ILE A 233 9.01 -2.99 -29.77
CA ILE A 233 9.10 -4.21 -28.96
C ILE A 233 9.20 -3.85 -27.48
N LEU A 234 10.08 -2.92 -27.10
CA LEU A 234 10.27 -2.49 -25.72
C LEU A 234 8.99 -1.90 -25.13
N VAL A 235 8.31 -1.07 -25.92
CA VAL A 235 7.01 -0.49 -25.60
C VAL A 235 5.96 -1.59 -25.35
N GLN A 236 5.85 -2.58 -26.24
CA GLN A 236 4.91 -3.70 -26.09
C GLN A 236 5.24 -4.56 -24.87
N LEU A 237 6.54 -4.79 -24.62
CA LEU A 237 7.03 -5.51 -23.46
C LEU A 237 6.60 -4.81 -22.16
N GLY A 238 6.85 -3.50 -22.05
CA GLY A 238 6.46 -2.72 -20.87
C GLY A 238 4.96 -2.80 -20.60
N ALA A 239 4.15 -2.62 -21.65
CA ALA A 239 2.70 -2.74 -21.57
C ALA A 239 2.26 -4.15 -21.11
N ALA A 240 2.88 -5.21 -21.63
CA ALA A 240 2.54 -6.58 -21.24
C ALA A 240 2.87 -6.89 -19.77
N ILE A 241 4.05 -6.45 -19.31
CA ILE A 241 4.49 -6.64 -17.92
C ILE A 241 3.54 -5.94 -16.95
N VAL A 242 3.26 -4.65 -17.17
CA VAL A 242 2.46 -3.88 -16.23
C VAL A 242 0.99 -4.26 -16.29
N LYS A 243 0.44 -4.55 -17.48
CA LYS A 243 -0.91 -5.10 -17.61
C LYS A 243 -1.09 -6.38 -16.79
N ARG A 244 -0.13 -7.30 -16.89
CA ARG A 244 -0.15 -8.54 -16.10
C ARG A 244 -0.11 -8.23 -14.61
N ALA A 245 0.81 -7.36 -14.17
CA ALA A 245 0.94 -6.98 -12.77
C ALA A 245 -0.36 -6.37 -12.20
N ALA A 246 -0.95 -5.41 -12.91
CA ALA A 246 -2.21 -4.76 -12.53
C ALA A 246 -3.38 -5.76 -12.46
N GLN A 247 -3.48 -6.69 -13.41
CA GLN A 247 -4.53 -7.70 -13.41
C GLN A 247 -4.37 -8.74 -12.29
N LEU A 248 -3.14 -9.14 -11.98
CA LEU A 248 -2.86 -10.00 -10.83
C LEU A 248 -3.23 -9.30 -9.52
N ALA A 249 -2.89 -8.02 -9.36
CA ALA A 249 -3.30 -7.22 -8.21
C ALA A 249 -4.83 -7.06 -8.13
N GLY A 250 -5.51 -6.82 -9.26
CA GLY A 250 -6.97 -6.76 -9.31
C GLY A 250 -7.62 -8.09 -8.91
N ALA A 251 -7.06 -9.23 -9.31
CA ALA A 251 -7.55 -10.54 -8.92
C ALA A 251 -7.41 -10.81 -7.41
N THR A 252 -6.32 -10.38 -6.76
CA THR A 252 -6.16 -10.51 -5.30
C THR A 252 -7.02 -9.53 -4.52
N ILE A 253 -7.19 -8.30 -5.01
CA ILE A 253 -8.19 -7.36 -4.49
C ILE A 253 -9.59 -7.98 -4.55
N ALA A 254 -9.94 -8.59 -5.69
CA ALA A 254 -11.21 -9.27 -5.84
C ALA A 254 -11.41 -10.38 -4.80
N ALA A 255 -10.36 -11.17 -4.54
CA ALA A 255 -10.39 -12.22 -3.51
C ALA A 255 -10.69 -11.63 -2.12
N VAL A 256 -10.08 -10.50 -1.75
CA VAL A 256 -10.35 -9.81 -0.47
C VAL A 256 -11.79 -9.27 -0.42
N ILE A 257 -12.28 -8.65 -1.49
CA ILE A 257 -13.67 -8.15 -1.57
C ILE A 257 -14.67 -9.30 -1.37
N ILE A 258 -14.42 -10.41 -2.04
CA ILE A 258 -15.26 -11.59 -1.99
C ILE A 258 -15.22 -12.23 -0.60
N HIS A 259 -14.02 -12.41 -0.04
CA HIS A 259 -13.83 -13.03 1.27
C HIS A 259 -14.45 -12.20 2.39
N SER A 260 -14.29 -10.88 2.33
CA SER A 260 -14.88 -9.96 3.30
C SER A 260 -16.40 -9.82 3.20
N GLU A 261 -17.04 -10.43 2.18
CA GLU A 261 -18.50 -10.39 1.93
C GLU A 261 -19.08 -8.96 1.81
N ARG A 262 -18.22 -7.94 1.66
CA ARG A 262 -18.60 -6.51 1.60
C ARG A 262 -19.43 -6.17 0.36
N LEU A 263 -19.33 -6.99 -0.68
CA LEU A 263 -20.15 -6.85 -1.87
C LEU A 263 -21.59 -7.34 -1.61
N GLU A 264 -21.74 -8.50 -0.93
CA GLU A 264 -23.01 -9.22 -0.69
C GLU A 264 -23.85 -8.59 0.44
N THR A 265 -23.21 -8.13 1.52
CA THR A 265 -23.85 -7.45 2.67
C THR A 265 -24.63 -6.19 2.30
N ILE A 266 -24.43 -5.64 1.10
CA ILE A 266 -25.14 -4.45 0.63
C ILE A 266 -26.35 -4.82 -0.25
N PHE A 267 -26.42 -6.07 -0.74
CA PHE A 267 -27.60 -6.62 -1.41
C PHE A 267 -28.66 -7.14 -0.42
N GLN A 268 -28.29 -7.40 0.85
CA GLN A 268 -29.20 -7.83 1.91
C GLN A 268 -29.43 -6.73 2.95
N ARG A 269 -30.17 -5.67 2.61
CA ARG A 269 -30.88 -4.88 3.64
C ARG A 269 -32.38 -5.14 3.53
N PRO A 270 -32.98 -5.88 4.48
CA PRO A 270 -34.41 -5.77 4.73
C PRO A 270 -34.71 -4.34 5.18
N ASN A 271 -35.87 -3.84 4.75
CA ASN A 271 -36.43 -2.54 5.06
C ASN A 271 -36.18 -2.13 6.54
N PRO A 272 -35.58 -0.96 6.84
CA PRO A 272 -35.26 -0.60 8.21
C PRO A 272 -36.55 -0.24 8.95
N SER A 273 -37.14 -1.20 9.66
CA SER A 273 -37.98 -0.86 10.81
C SER A 273 -37.04 -0.29 11.88
N ALA A 274 -37.17 1.02 12.09
CA ALA A 274 -36.40 1.84 13.00
C ALA A 274 -36.09 1.18 14.35
N SER A 275 -34.81 1.00 14.67
CA SER A 275 -34.36 0.94 16.06
C SER A 275 -33.95 2.36 16.49
N SER A 276 -34.53 2.83 17.58
CA SER A 276 -34.46 4.22 18.07
C SER A 276 -33.07 4.64 18.60
N ASN A 277 -32.05 3.79 18.49
CA ASN A 277 -30.76 3.97 19.15
C ASN A 277 -29.75 4.79 18.33
N TRP A 278 -29.95 4.96 17.02
CA TRP A 278 -29.09 5.82 16.17
C TRP A 278 -29.24 7.32 16.46
N ARG A 279 -30.35 7.75 17.09
CA ARG A 279 -30.58 9.18 17.43
C ARG A 279 -29.65 9.70 18.54
N ARG A 280 -29.00 8.83 19.32
CA ARG A 280 -28.11 9.24 20.43
C ARG A 280 -26.72 9.69 19.97
N TRP A 281 -26.16 9.10 18.91
CA TRP A 281 -24.88 9.55 18.33
C TRP A 281 -24.99 10.91 17.63
N ARG A 282 -26.17 11.21 17.07
CA ARG A 282 -26.45 12.48 16.37
C ARG A 282 -26.49 13.72 17.30
N ASN A 283 -26.67 13.53 18.61
CA ASN A 283 -26.75 14.65 19.56
C ASN A 283 -25.42 14.97 20.25
N TRP A 284 -24.36 14.19 20.02
CA TRP A 284 -23.02 14.50 20.56
C TRP A 284 -22.20 15.39 19.61
N ALA A 285 -22.53 15.38 18.32
CA ALA A 285 -21.85 16.19 17.29
C ALA A 285 -22.44 17.62 17.10
N THR A 286 -23.44 18.03 17.89
CA THR A 286 -24.06 19.37 17.82
C THR A 286 -23.84 20.21 19.09
N PHE A 287 -22.91 19.83 19.96
CA PHE A 287 -22.55 20.61 21.14
C PHE A 287 -21.13 21.18 21.07
N SER A 288 -20.83 21.96 20.03
CA SER A 288 -19.75 22.94 20.08
C SER A 288 -19.87 24.01 18.98
N THR A 289 -20.98 24.74 18.95
CA THR A 289 -21.08 25.96 18.13
C THR A 289 -21.78 27.07 18.90
N THR A 290 -21.22 27.50 20.02
CA THR A 290 -21.44 28.86 20.52
C THR A 290 -20.23 29.27 21.35
N ILE A 291 -19.82 30.54 21.20
CA ILE A 291 -18.73 31.26 21.89
C ILE A 291 -17.41 31.30 21.10
N CYS A 292 -17.32 32.20 20.11
CA CYS A 292 -16.48 33.42 20.23
C CYS A 292 -16.42 34.17 18.89
N CYS A 293 -17.20 35.25 18.79
CA CYS A 293 -16.91 36.35 17.87
C CYS A 293 -15.79 37.21 18.49
N GLY A 294 -14.76 37.53 17.71
CA GLY A 294 -13.88 38.67 17.98
C GLY A 294 -12.40 38.43 17.69
N GLY A 295 -11.91 38.90 16.53
CA GLY A 295 -10.47 39.07 16.29
C GLY A 295 -10.10 39.09 14.81
N ARG A 296 -9.87 40.29 14.26
CA ARG A 296 -9.32 40.51 12.91
C ARG A 296 -7.88 39.99 12.81
N GLY A 297 -7.56 39.32 11.71
CA GLY A 297 -6.19 38.96 11.33
C GLY A 297 -6.14 38.41 9.92
N HIS A 298 -5.73 39.26 8.97
CA HIS A 298 -5.49 38.98 7.55
C HIS A 298 -4.48 37.83 7.38
N ARG A 299 -4.78 36.80 6.59
CA ARG A 299 -3.81 35.82 6.06
C ARG A 299 -4.36 35.09 4.83
N ASP A 300 -3.66 35.30 3.72
CA ASP A 300 -3.65 34.67 2.39
C ASP A 300 -4.52 33.42 2.16
N ASP A 301 -5.62 33.63 1.44
CA ASP A 301 -6.50 32.59 0.89
C ASP A 301 -5.94 32.10 -0.46
N ASN A 302 -5.24 30.96 -0.46
CA ASN A 302 -5.02 30.13 -1.65
C ASN A 302 -4.68 28.67 -1.28
N ALA A 303 -5.46 28.10 -0.37
CA ALA A 303 -5.56 26.65 -0.21
C ALA A 303 -6.94 26.21 -0.75
N PRO A 304 -7.03 25.22 -1.64
CA PRO A 304 -8.33 24.72 -2.09
C PRO A 304 -9.05 24.13 -0.88
N ALA A 305 -10.20 24.70 -0.54
CA ALA A 305 -11.10 24.15 0.44
C ALA A 305 -11.49 22.75 -0.01
N LEU A 306 -11.14 21.74 0.81
CA LEU A 306 -11.68 20.40 0.68
C LEU A 306 -13.18 20.50 0.90
N ASP A 307 -13.93 20.42 -0.20
CA ASP A 307 -15.38 20.47 -0.22
C ASP A 307 -15.93 19.19 0.44
N SER A 308 -16.09 19.25 1.76
CA SER A 308 -16.45 18.11 2.61
C SER A 308 -17.93 17.71 2.52
N ASP A 309 -18.68 18.23 1.54
CA ASP A 309 -20.14 18.13 1.51
C ASP A 309 -20.71 17.41 0.27
N SER A 310 -19.87 16.79 -0.56
CA SER A 310 -20.32 16.01 -1.75
C SER A 310 -20.25 14.49 -1.60
N THR A 311 -19.92 13.95 -0.43
CA THR A 311 -19.63 12.50 -0.24
C THR A 311 -20.65 11.71 0.60
N LEU A 312 -21.87 12.21 0.79
CA LEU A 312 -22.87 11.50 1.60
C LEU A 312 -24.18 11.18 0.85
N ASP A 313 -24.09 10.71 -0.39
CA ASP A 313 -25.12 9.83 -0.94
C ASP A 313 -24.91 8.39 -0.43
N ALA A 314 -25.15 8.22 0.87
CA ALA A 314 -24.93 6.99 1.64
C ALA A 314 -25.99 5.89 1.40
N ALA A 315 -26.78 6.00 0.32
CA ALA A 315 -27.85 5.05 0.01
C ALA A 315 -27.35 3.79 -0.71
N ALA A 316 -26.21 3.85 -1.40
CA ALA A 316 -25.52 2.70 -1.98
C ALA A 316 -24.12 2.57 -1.34
N GLY A 317 -23.92 1.59 -0.46
CA GLY A 317 -22.61 1.41 0.17
C GLY A 317 -21.53 1.09 -0.87
N TYR A 318 -20.47 1.90 -0.88
CA TYR A 318 -19.28 1.69 -1.71
C TYR A 318 -18.21 0.91 -0.94
N ILE A 319 -17.37 0.17 -1.65
CA ILE A 319 -16.15 -0.43 -1.13
C ILE A 319 -15.01 0.52 -1.45
N GLU A 320 -14.38 1.08 -0.42
CA GLU A 320 -13.24 1.99 -0.57
C GLU A 320 -11.92 1.24 -0.47
N ILE A 321 -11.04 1.48 -1.43
CA ILE A 321 -9.70 0.89 -1.52
C ILE A 321 -8.69 2.02 -1.63
N GLY A 322 -7.94 2.24 -0.56
CA GLY A 322 -6.77 3.11 -0.57
C GLY A 322 -5.59 2.34 -1.15
N ILE A 323 -4.98 2.86 -2.21
CA ILE A 323 -3.77 2.31 -2.82
C ILE A 323 -2.65 3.33 -2.69
N ASP A 324 -1.48 2.88 -2.27
CA ASP A 324 -0.23 3.64 -2.35
C ASP A 324 0.77 2.87 -3.24
N GLY A 325 1.70 3.57 -3.86
CA GLY A 325 2.76 2.98 -4.68
C GLY A 325 2.96 3.63 -6.05
N SER A 326 4.22 3.69 -6.46
CA SER A 326 4.67 4.38 -7.68
C SER A 326 4.07 3.83 -8.98
N LEU A 327 3.79 2.53 -9.05
CA LEU A 327 3.13 1.94 -10.22
C LEU A 327 1.69 2.46 -10.37
N PHE A 328 0.95 2.57 -9.26
CA PHE A 328 -0.42 3.07 -9.29
C PHE A 328 -0.45 4.59 -9.58
N GLU A 329 0.48 5.36 -9.01
CA GLU A 329 0.55 6.81 -9.20
C GLU A 329 1.04 7.22 -10.59
N TYR A 330 2.07 6.54 -11.13
CA TYR A 330 2.80 7.04 -12.30
C TYR A 330 2.63 6.21 -13.57
N TYR A 331 2.02 5.02 -13.52
CA TYR A 331 1.81 4.24 -14.75
C TYR A 331 0.41 4.54 -15.35
N PRO A 332 0.33 5.14 -16.56
CA PRO A 332 -0.93 5.43 -17.22
C PRO A 332 -1.79 4.18 -17.43
N GLY A 333 -3.05 4.23 -16.98
CA GLY A 333 -4.00 3.14 -17.14
C GLY A 333 -3.81 1.95 -16.19
N PHE A 334 -2.95 2.05 -15.17
CA PHE A 334 -2.80 0.98 -14.17
C PHE A 334 -4.12 0.66 -13.45
N GLU A 335 -4.82 1.69 -12.97
CA GLU A 335 -6.12 1.54 -12.31
C GLU A 335 -7.15 0.86 -13.24
N GLU A 336 -7.17 1.21 -14.52
CA GLU A 336 -8.10 0.64 -15.48
C GLU A 336 -7.84 -0.86 -15.70
N GLU A 337 -6.58 -1.32 -15.70
CA GLU A 337 -6.27 -2.74 -15.77
C GLU A 337 -6.61 -3.50 -14.47
N VAL A 338 -6.48 -2.85 -13.30
CA VAL A 338 -7.01 -3.38 -12.03
C VAL A 338 -8.53 -3.55 -12.12
N ARG A 339 -9.25 -2.51 -12.55
CA ARG A 339 -10.71 -2.54 -12.74
C ARG A 339 -11.14 -3.57 -13.78
N ARG A 340 -10.39 -3.73 -14.88
CA ARG A 340 -10.61 -4.79 -15.86
C ARG A 340 -10.55 -6.18 -15.21
N ALA A 341 -9.58 -6.43 -14.34
CA ALA A 341 -9.50 -7.67 -13.57
C ALA A 341 -10.72 -7.86 -12.65
N LEU A 342 -11.14 -6.83 -11.92
CA LEU A 342 -12.34 -6.89 -11.07
C LEU A 342 -13.59 -7.30 -11.88
N ARG A 343 -13.82 -6.64 -13.03
CA ARG A 343 -14.96 -6.95 -13.91
C ARG A 343 -14.95 -8.36 -14.46
N ALA A 344 -13.75 -8.93 -14.64
CA ALA A 344 -13.58 -10.29 -15.16
C ALA A 344 -13.88 -11.38 -14.11
N VAL A 345 -13.87 -11.06 -12.81
CA VAL A 345 -14.21 -12.02 -11.76
C VAL A 345 -15.73 -12.18 -11.66
N PRO A 346 -16.31 -13.37 -11.90
CA PRO A 346 -17.77 -13.53 -12.00
C PRO A 346 -18.55 -13.11 -10.74
N ARG A 347 -17.97 -13.27 -9.55
CA ARG A 347 -18.58 -12.86 -8.27
C ARG A 347 -18.58 -11.33 -8.06
N ILE A 348 -17.81 -10.58 -8.84
CA ILE A 348 -17.80 -9.12 -8.83
C ILE A 348 -18.55 -8.60 -10.05
N GLY A 349 -18.09 -8.96 -11.24
CA GLY A 349 -18.70 -8.55 -12.50
C GLY A 349 -18.63 -7.04 -12.74
N VAL A 350 -19.28 -6.58 -13.81
CA VAL A 350 -19.35 -5.15 -14.15
C VAL A 350 -20.09 -4.36 -13.07
N GLU A 351 -21.22 -4.88 -12.59
CA GLU A 351 -22.02 -4.22 -11.56
C GLU A 351 -21.29 -4.11 -10.22
N GLY A 352 -20.61 -5.16 -9.76
CA GLY A 352 -19.86 -5.11 -8.51
C GLY A 352 -18.66 -4.18 -8.59
N GLU A 353 -18.00 -4.07 -9.75
CA GLU A 353 -16.89 -3.14 -9.94
C GLU A 353 -17.32 -1.67 -9.83
N THR A 354 -18.53 -1.31 -10.30
CA THR A 354 -19.05 0.07 -10.13
C THR A 354 -19.21 0.49 -8.66
N ARG A 355 -19.20 -0.48 -7.74
CA ARG A 355 -19.32 -0.24 -6.30
C ARG A 355 -17.96 -0.10 -5.63
N VAL A 356 -16.85 -0.24 -6.37
CA VAL A 356 -15.48 -0.11 -5.86
C VAL A 356 -14.94 1.29 -6.18
N LYS A 357 -14.64 2.04 -5.13
CA LYS A 357 -13.93 3.32 -5.18
C LYS A 357 -12.46 3.07 -4.86
N ILE A 358 -11.61 3.23 -5.86
CA ILE A 358 -10.16 3.16 -5.72
C ILE A 358 -9.63 4.58 -5.62
N GLY A 359 -8.78 4.86 -4.63
CA GLY A 359 -8.19 6.18 -4.42
C GLY A 359 -6.73 6.09 -3.99
N LEU A 360 -5.94 7.07 -4.40
CA LEU A 360 -4.55 7.20 -3.99
C LEU A 360 -4.47 7.60 -2.50
N ALA A 361 -3.84 6.78 -1.68
CA ALA A 361 -3.65 6.99 -0.25
C ALA A 361 -2.20 7.43 0.04
N LYS A 362 -1.88 8.69 -0.27
CA LYS A 362 -0.54 9.25 -0.01
C LYS A 362 -0.19 9.16 1.47
N ASP A 363 1.06 8.76 1.74
CA ASP A 363 1.63 8.69 3.09
C ASP A 363 0.87 7.73 4.03
N GLY A 364 0.15 6.75 3.48
CA GLY A 364 -0.73 5.85 4.23
C GLY A 364 -0.01 5.15 5.40
N SER A 365 1.25 4.78 5.19
CA SER A 365 2.10 4.15 6.19
C SER A 365 2.39 5.05 7.38
N SER A 366 2.60 6.35 7.16
CA SER A 366 2.93 7.30 8.22
C SER A 366 1.68 7.83 8.94
N LEU A 367 0.65 8.20 8.16
CA LEU A 367 -0.62 8.69 8.70
C LEU A 367 -1.37 7.57 9.42
N GLY A 368 -1.41 6.37 8.85
CA GLY A 368 -1.99 5.18 9.45
C GLY A 368 -1.30 4.82 10.77
N ALA A 369 0.03 4.83 10.80
CA ALA A 369 0.79 4.59 12.02
C ALA A 369 0.51 5.64 13.11
N ALA A 370 0.43 6.92 12.74
CA ALA A 370 0.11 7.99 13.67
C ALA A 370 -1.31 7.86 14.25
N LEU A 371 -2.30 7.53 13.41
CA LEU A 371 -3.68 7.31 13.83
C LEU A 371 -3.82 6.11 14.78
N ILE A 372 -3.15 5.00 14.47
CA ILE A 372 -3.13 3.82 15.35
C ILE A 372 -2.43 4.16 16.67
N ALA A 373 -1.29 4.84 16.62
CA ALA A 373 -0.58 5.26 17.83
C ALA A 373 -1.41 6.16 18.74
N GLN A 374 -2.28 7.00 18.16
CA GLN A 374 -3.17 7.90 18.89
C GLN A 374 -4.40 7.18 19.47
N SER A 375 -4.87 6.11 18.84
CA SER A 375 -6.04 5.33 19.31
C SER A 375 -5.73 4.41 20.48
N VAL A 376 -4.45 4.04 20.65
CA VAL A 376 -3.99 3.28 21.83
C VAL A 376 -4.15 4.16 23.08
N PRO A 377 -4.83 3.70 24.15
CA PRO A 377 -5.10 4.48 25.36
C PRO A 377 -3.88 5.15 25.98
#